data_AF-X1G5T0-F1
#
_entry.id   AF-X1G5T0-F1
#
_cell.length_a   1.000
_cell.length_b   1.000
_cell.length_c   1.000
_cell.angle_alpha   90.00
_cell.angle_beta   90.00
_cell.angle_gamma   90.00
#
_symmetry.space_group_name_H-M   'P 1'
#
loop_
_entity.id
_entity.type
_entity.pdbx_description
1 polymer ?
#
loop_
_entity_poly.entity_id
_entity_poly.type
_entity_poly.pdbx_seq_one_letter_code
_entity_poly.pdbx_strand_id
1 'polypeptide(L)' 'MRTDSPPTLETADCEKVLDVLRFNAGTAKKTRQAVRNHCMALLMLEAGLRVGELVSLRMSDL' A
#
# COMPACT_ATOMS: atom_id res chain seq x y z
N MET A 1 29.12 9.88 11.66
CA MET A 1 27.81 10.36 12.13
C MET A 1 26.78 9.57 11.34
N ARG A 2 26.15 8.55 11.94
CA ARG A 2 25.06 7.82 11.28
C ARG A 2 23.80 8.67 11.43
N THR A 3 23.15 8.98 10.33
CA THR A 3 21.80 9.56 10.35
C THR A 3 20.86 8.43 10.74
N ASP A 4 20.58 8.29 12.03
CA ASP A 4 19.81 7.16 12.62
C ASP A 4 18.29 7.30 12.43
N SER A 5 17.85 7.83 11.30
CA SER A 5 16.42 7.84 10.93
C SER A 5 16.05 6.54 10.24
N PRO A 6 14.89 5.93 10.56
CA PRO A 6 14.39 4.79 9.81
C PRO A 6 14.30 5.13 8.31
N PRO A 7 14.61 4.18 7.41
CA PRO A 7 14.46 4.42 5.98
C PRO A 7 13.00 4.70 5.65
N THR A 8 12.73 5.86 5.06
CA THR A 8 11.40 6.29 4.61
C THR A 8 11.40 6.44 3.10
N LEU A 9 10.22 6.28 2.51
CA LEU A 9 9.99 6.62 1.11
C LEU A 9 9.75 8.12 0.99
N GLU A 10 10.28 8.73 -0.07
CA GLU A 10 9.85 10.05 -0.51
C GLU A 10 8.47 9.95 -1.17
N THR A 11 7.72 11.06 -1.23
CA THR A 11 6.37 11.09 -1.84
C THR A 11 6.37 10.52 -3.26
N ALA A 12 7.37 10.86 -4.06
CA ALA A 12 7.48 10.36 -5.44
C ALA A 12 7.70 8.84 -5.49
N ASP A 13 8.31 8.23 -4.47
CA ASP A 13 8.49 6.78 -4.42
C ASP A 13 7.21 6.06 -3.96
N CYS A 14 6.42 6.69 -3.08
CA CYS A 14 5.07 6.23 -2.74
C CYS A 14 4.17 6.16 -3.98
N GLU A 15 4.17 7.21 -4.82
CA GLU A 15 3.38 7.25 -6.06
C GLU A 15 3.78 6.14 -7.03
N LYS A 16 5.09 5.89 -7.22
CA LYS A 16 5.59 4.78 -8.05
C LYS A 16 5.10 3.42 -7.55
N VAL A 17 5.09 3.20 -6.23
CA VAL A 17 4.58 1.96 -5.64
C VAL A 17 3.10 1.78 -5.98
N LEU A 18 2.30 2.83 -5.84
CA LEU A 18 0.88 2.79 -6.13
C LEU A 18 0.60 2.49 -7.61
N ASP A 19 1.35 3.09 -8.53
CA ASP A 19 1.22 2.85 -9.97
C ASP A 19 1.58 1.43 -10.37
N VAL A 20 2.67 0.87 -9.82
CA VAL A 20 3.05 -0.52 -10.07
C VAL A 20 1.96 -1.49 -9.60
N LEU A 21 1.33 -1.21 -8.46
CA LEU A 21 0.28 -2.06 -7.90
C LEU A 21 -1.06 -1.96 -8.65
N ARG A 22 -1.29 -0.87 -9.40
CA ARG A 22 -2.46 -0.73 -10.28
C ARG A 22 -2.36 -1.57 -11.56
N PHE A 23 -1.16 -2.03 -11.94
CA PHE A 23 -0.96 -2.71 -13.20
C PHE A 23 -1.75 -4.03 -13.28
N ASN A 24 -2.65 -4.11 -14.26
CA ASN A 24 -3.71 -5.12 -14.35
C ASN A 24 -3.56 -6.07 -15.54
N ALA A 25 -2.34 -6.41 -15.98
CA ALA A 25 -2.17 -7.46 -16.98
C ALA A 25 -2.28 -8.85 -16.35
N GLY A 26 -3.31 -9.62 -16.71
CA GLY A 26 -3.39 -11.04 -16.38
C GLY A 26 -4.80 -11.59 -16.18
N THR A 27 -4.87 -12.70 -15.44
CA THR A 27 -6.13 -13.39 -15.14
C THR A 27 -6.98 -12.61 -14.14
N ALA A 28 -8.29 -12.90 -14.08
CA ALA A 28 -9.20 -12.27 -13.12
C ALA A 28 -8.75 -12.41 -11.65
N LYS A 29 -8.02 -13.48 -11.31
CA LYS A 29 -7.40 -13.66 -10.00
C LYS A 29 -6.32 -12.60 -9.73
N LYS A 30 -5.44 -12.35 -10.71
CA LYS A 30 -4.40 -11.32 -10.61
C LYS A 30 -4.99 -9.92 -10.51
N THR A 31 -6.07 -9.63 -11.26
CA THR A 31 -6.78 -8.35 -11.15
C THR A 31 -7.32 -8.11 -9.74
N ARG A 32 -7.99 -9.09 -9.13
CA ARG A 32 -8.48 -8.95 -7.74
C ARG A 32 -7.34 -8.75 -6.74
N GLN A 33 -6.22 -9.43 -6.94
CA GLN A 33 -5.04 -9.28 -6.11
C GLN A 33 -4.40 -7.89 -6.27
N ALA A 34 -4.33 -7.36 -7.49
CA ALA A 34 -3.81 -6.02 -7.77
C ALA A 34 -4.67 -4.95 -7.07
N VAL A 35 -5.99 -5.01 -7.21
CA VAL A 35 -6.91 -4.10 -6.51
C VAL A 35 -6.70 -4.15 -4.99
N ARG A 36 -6.68 -5.36 -4.41
CA ARG A 36 -6.46 -5.53 -2.96
C ARG A 36 -5.11 -4.94 -2.54
N ASN A 37 -4.04 -5.29 -3.24
CA ASN A 37 -2.71 -4.85 -2.88
C ASN A 37 -2.54 -3.33 -3.03
N HIS A 38 -3.15 -2.74 -4.06
CA HIS A 38 -3.18 -1.29 -4.24
C HIS A 38 -3.92 -0.59 -3.09
N CYS A 39 -5.13 -1.05 -2.72
CA CYS A 39 -5.87 -0.49 -1.58
C CYS A 39 -5.10 -0.63 -0.26
N MET A 40 -4.47 -1.78 -0.03
CA MET A 40 -3.62 -2.00 1.15
C MET A 40 -2.46 -1.01 1.19
N ALA A 41 -1.75 -0.81 0.08
CA ALA A 41 -0.65 0.14 0.00
C ALA A 41 -1.13 1.59 0.21
N LEU A 42 -2.26 1.97 -0.38
CA LEU A 42 -2.83 3.32 -0.21
C LEU A 42 -3.13 3.63 1.25
N LEU A 43 -3.78 2.72 1.97
CA LEU A 43 -4.09 2.89 3.39
C LEU A 43 -2.83 2.95 4.26
N MET A 44 -1.78 2.19 3.92
CA MET A 44 -0.51 2.25 4.65
C MET A 44 0.26 3.54 4.37
N LEU A 45 0.26 4.02 3.13
CA LEU A 45 1.04 5.19 2.71
C LEU A 45 0.36 6.52 3.06
N GLU A 46 -0.97 6.61 2.92
CA GLU A 46 -1.72 7.86 3.16
C GLU A 46 -2.21 7.98 4.60
N ALA A 47 -2.77 6.92 5.18
CA ALA A 47 -3.29 6.93 6.55
C ALA A 47 -2.27 6.45 7.59
N GLY A 48 -1.10 5.98 7.16
CA GLY A 48 -0.05 5.52 8.07
C GLY A 48 -0.40 4.23 8.83
N LEU A 49 -1.37 3.45 8.35
CA LEU A 49 -1.78 2.22 9.03
C LEU A 49 -0.63 1.21 9.11
N ARG A 50 -0.45 0.63 10.29
CA ARG A 50 0.43 -0.52 10.48
C ARG A 50 -0.23 -1.75 9.87
N VAL A 51 0.60 -2.72 9.48
CA VAL A 51 0.12 -3.98 8.87
C VAL A 51 -0.91 -4.67 9.76
N GLY A 52 -0.72 -4.70 11.08
CA GLY A 52 -1.67 -5.32 12.02
C GLY A 52 -3.04 -4.63 12.08
N GLU A 53 -3.08 -3.31 11.91
CA GLU A 53 -4.31 -2.51 11.87
C GLU A 53 -5.04 -2.76 10.55
N LEU A 54 -4.30 -2.69 9.44
CA LEU A 54 -4.82 -2.91 8.09
C LEU A 54 -5.49 -4.28 7.93
N VAL A 55 -4.85 -5.35 8.42
CA VAL A 55 -5.41 -6.71 8.28
C VAL A 55 -6.61 -6.97 9.20
N SER A 56 -6.87 -6.05 10.13
CA SER A 56 -7.98 -6.14 11.08
C SER A 56 -9.15 -5.22 10.72
N LEU A 57 -9.03 -4.42 9.64
CA LEU A 57 -10.07 -3.50 9.18
C LEU A 57 -11.38 -4.22 8.85
N ARG A 58 -12.48 -3.62 9.28
CA ARG A 58 -13.84 -4.03 9.01
C ARG A 58 -14.54 -2.97 8.18
N MET A 59 -15.62 -3.36 7.51
CA MET A 59 -16.46 -2.42 6.75
C MET A 59 -17.07 -1.31 7.63
N SER A 60 -17.19 -1.52 8.94
CA SER A 60 -17.65 -0.52 9.91
C SER A 60 -16.63 0.58 10.23
N ASP A 61 -15.38 0.39 9.83
CA ASP A 61 -14.28 1.30 10.14
C ASP A 61 -14.03 2.31 9.00
N LEU A 62 -14.81 2.19 7.92
CA LEU A 62 -14.88 3.08 6.75
C LEU A 62 -16.05 4.05 6.91
#